data_AF-A0A6N3A9B6-F1
#
_entry.id   AF-A0A6N3A9B6-F1
#
_cell.length_a   1.000
_cell.length_b   1.000
_cell.length_c   1.000
_cell.angle_alpha   90.00
_cell.angle_beta   90.00
_cell.angle_gamma   90.00
#
_symmetry.space_group_name_H-M   'P 1'
#
loop_
_entity.id
_entity.type
_entity.pdbx_description
1 polymer ?
#
loop_
_entity_poly.entity_id
_entity_poly.type
_entity_poly.pdbx_seq_one_letter_code
_entity_poly.pdbx_strand_id
1 'polypeptide(L)'
;MGYSFLDLAKEVLEYESIPLSVEEIWEAAGRNGLLEKLSSSGTPPFRTLSARIYVDLKNNQDTIFEQVSKRPAKFFLKGQTAGL
;
A
#
# COMPACT_ATOMS: atom_id res chain seq x y z
N MET A 1 10.25 -9.55 13.14
CA MET A 1 8.99 -8.88 12.70
C MET A 1 8.62 -9.48 11.36
N GLY A 2 7.38 -9.92 11.19
CA GLY A 2 6.90 -10.50 9.93
C GLY A 2 6.51 -9.43 8.93
N TYR A 3 6.58 -9.75 7.64
CA TYR A 3 6.17 -8.88 6.54
C TYR A 3 4.68 -8.53 6.67
N SER A 4 4.37 -7.24 6.79
CA SER A 4 3.02 -6.74 7.04
C SER A 4 2.38 -6.14 5.79
N PHE A 5 1.07 -5.88 5.85
CA PHE A 5 0.34 -5.19 4.78
C PHE A 5 0.90 -3.79 4.45
N LEU A 6 1.44 -3.08 5.46
CA LEU A 6 2.08 -1.78 5.25
C LEU A 6 3.42 -1.94 4.52
N ASP A 7 4.24 -2.94 4.87
CA ASP A 7 5.48 -3.24 4.13
C ASP A 7 5.18 -3.55 2.66
N LEU A 8 4.12 -4.33 2.41
CA LEU A 8 3.66 -4.62 1.06
C LEU A 8 3.25 -3.37 0.28
N ALA A 9 2.44 -2.51 0.89
CA ALA A 9 2.05 -1.25 0.24
C ALA A 9 3.25 -0.36 -0.05
N LYS A 10 4.20 -0.27 0.89
CA LYS A 10 5.43 0.50 0.73
C LYS A 10 6.25 -0.03 -0.45
N GLU A 11 6.55 -1.33 -0.46
CA GLU A 11 7.39 -1.96 -1.49
C GLU A 11 6.78 -1.80 -2.89
N VAL A 12 5.45 -1.94 -3.02
CA VAL A 12 4.75 -1.71 -4.29
C VAL A 12 4.83 -0.25 -4.73
N LEU A 13 4.58 0.71 -3.84
CA LEU A 13 4.62 2.13 -4.18
C LEU A 13 6.05 2.62 -4.51
N GLU A 14 7.08 2.01 -3.90
CA GLU A 14 8.48 2.22 -4.29
C GLU A 14 8.76 1.65 -5.68
N TYR A 15 8.30 0.43 -5.95
CA TYR A 15 8.53 -0.24 -7.23
C TYR A 15 7.84 0.47 -8.41
N GLU A 16 6.56 0.81 -8.23
CA GLU A 16 5.75 1.44 -9.27
C GLU A 16 6.08 2.94 -9.41
N SER A 17 6.58 3.58 -8.35
CA SER A 17 6.95 5.01 -8.33
C SER A 17 5.83 5.98 -8.78
N ILE A 18 4.57 5.51 -8.76
CA ILE A 18 3.37 6.26 -9.10
C ILE A 18 2.30 6.16 -8.00
N PRO A 19 1.39 7.13 -7.88
CA PRO A 19 0.29 7.04 -6.95
C PRO A 19 -0.75 6.01 -7.36
N LEU A 20 -1.02 5.06 -6.46
CA LEU A 20 -1.89 3.93 -6.70
C LEU A 20 -3.04 3.89 -5.69
N SER A 21 -4.18 3.39 -6.16
CA SER A 21 -5.32 3.05 -5.31
C SER A 21 -5.02 1.76 -4.55
N VAL A 22 -5.72 1.49 -3.44
CA VAL A 22 -5.48 0.24 -2.67
C VAL A 22 -5.69 -1.02 -3.51
N GLU A 23 -6.67 -0.99 -4.43
CA GLU A 23 -6.91 -2.07 -5.38
C GLU A 23 -5.72 -2.26 -6.32
N GLU A 24 -5.20 -1.17 -6.89
CA GLU A 24 -4.02 -1.20 -7.76
C GLU A 24 -2.77 -1.69 -7.02
N ILE A 25 -2.58 -1.27 -5.76
CA ILE A 25 -1.48 -1.76 -4.90
C ILE A 25 -1.60 -3.28 -4.72
N TRP A 26 -2.80 -3.79 -4.46
CA TRP A 26 -3.04 -5.22 -4.29
C TRP A 26 -2.78 -6.01 -5.58
N GLU A 27 -3.26 -5.52 -6.71
CA GLU A 27 -3.02 -6.13 -8.02
C GLU A 27 -1.53 -6.14 -8.36
N ALA A 28 -0.83 -5.02 -8.19
CA ALA A 28 0.61 -4.92 -8.41
C ALA A 28 1.38 -5.85 -7.48
N ALA A 29 0.99 -5.97 -6.21
CA ALA A 29 1.59 -6.93 -5.29
C ALA A 29 1.43 -8.38 -5.76
N GLY A 30 0.26 -8.73 -6.31
CA GLY A 30 0.02 -10.04 -6.90
C GLY A 30 0.88 -10.31 -8.13
N ARG A 31 1.00 -9.32 -9.03
CA ARG A 31 1.85 -9.40 -10.23
C ARG A 31 3.34 -9.53 -9.88
N ASN A 32 3.78 -8.90 -8.79
CA ASN A 32 5.16 -8.91 -8.31
C ASN A 32 5.48 -10.07 -7.35
N GLY A 33 4.53 -11.00 -7.09
CA GLY A 33 4.76 -12.13 -6.16
C GLY A 33 4.90 -11.72 -4.68
N LEU A 34 4.61 -10.47 -4.33
CA LEU A 34 4.73 -9.95 -2.97
C LEU A 34 3.67 -10.50 -2.02
N LEU A 35 2.57 -11.01 -2.57
CA LEU A 35 1.52 -11.66 -1.79
C LEU A 35 2.02 -12.95 -1.10
N GLU A 36 3.02 -13.62 -1.67
CA GLU A 36 3.60 -14.86 -1.08
C GLU A 36 4.42 -14.55 0.18
N LYS A 37 4.96 -13.34 0.30
CA LYS A 37 5.65 -12.87 1.51
C LYS A 37 4.69 -12.66 2.68
N LEU A 38 3.40 -12.46 2.42
CA LEU A 38 2.39 -12.39 3.47
C LEU A 38 2.16 -13.81 3.98
N SER A 39 2.51 -14.05 5.24
CA SER A 39 2.34 -15.34 5.91
C SER A 39 0.87 -15.78 6.11
N SER A 40 -0.08 -15.11 5.46
CA SER A 40 -1.52 -15.26 5.63
C SER A 40 -2.14 -15.87 4.37
N SER A 41 -2.16 -17.20 4.28
CA SER A 41 -2.89 -17.95 3.25
C SER A 41 -4.36 -18.07 3.64
N GLY A 42 -5.29 -17.43 2.91
CA GLY A 42 -6.68 -17.91 2.92
C GLY A 42 -7.83 -16.91 2.77
N THR A 43 -7.62 -15.59 2.71
CA THR A 43 -8.72 -14.64 2.43
C THR A 43 -8.18 -13.48 1.61
N PRO A 44 -8.86 -13.03 0.52
CA PRO A 44 -8.41 -11.90 -0.29
C PRO A 44 -8.47 -10.61 0.55
N PRO A 45 -7.36 -10.12 1.10
CA PRO A 45 -7.28 -9.08 2.11
C PRO A 45 -7.07 -7.68 1.50
N PHE A 46 -7.60 -7.36 0.32
CA PHE A 46 -7.55 -5.98 -0.19
C PHE A 46 -8.33 -5.02 0.74
N ARG A 47 -9.40 -5.50 1.39
CA ARG A 47 -10.12 -4.79 2.46
C ARG A 47 -9.28 -4.65 3.74
N THR A 48 -8.47 -5.65 4.06
CA THR A 48 -7.57 -5.60 5.21
C THR A 48 -6.42 -4.62 4.95
N LEU A 49 -5.88 -4.64 3.73
CA LEU A 49 -4.88 -3.69 3.26
C LEU A 49 -5.43 -2.26 3.34
N SER A 50 -6.63 -2.01 2.81
CA SER A 50 -7.25 -0.68 2.87
C SER A 50 -7.45 -0.23 4.30
N ALA A 51 -8.08 -1.06 5.14
CA ALA A 51 -8.27 -0.75 6.56
C ALA A 51 -6.94 -0.46 7.25
N ARG A 52 -5.88 -1.22 6.98
CA ARG A 52 -4.57 -1.02 7.60
C ARG A 52 -3.92 0.30 7.18
N ILE A 53 -3.98 0.65 5.90
CA ILE A 53 -3.49 1.95 5.39
C ILE A 53 -4.28 3.11 6.01
N TYR A 54 -5.61 3.04 6.01
CA TYR A 54 -6.44 4.11 6.60
C TYR A 54 -6.24 4.27 8.11
N VAL A 55 -6.11 3.15 8.84
CA VAL A 55 -5.82 3.16 10.28
C VAL A 55 -4.45 3.76 10.54
N ASP A 56 -3.44 3.40 9.75
CA ASP A 56 -2.10 3.98 9.86
C ASP A 56 -2.12 5.49 9.56
N LEU A 57 -2.72 5.90 8.44
CA LEU A 57 -2.89 7.32 8.09
C LEU A 57 -3.59 8.15 9.18
N LYS A 58 -4.56 7.56 9.90
CA LYS A 58 -5.34 8.24 10.93
C LYS A 58 -4.65 8.26 12.30
N ASN A 59 -4.03 7.15 12.68
CA ASN A 59 -3.50 6.97 14.04
C ASN A 59 -1.99 7.18 14.14
N ASN A 60 -1.27 7.14 13.02
CA ASN A 60 0.17 7.30 12.97
C ASN A 60 0.52 8.67 12.37
N GLN A 61 0.97 9.60 13.22
CA GLN A 61 1.41 10.93 12.78
C GLN A 61 2.69 10.85 11.92
N ASP A 62 3.50 9.80 12.12
CA ASP A 62 4.73 9.51 11.38
C ASP A 62 4.49 8.53 10.23
N THR A 63 3.24 8.39 9.77
CA THR A 63 2.92 7.56 8.61
C THR A 63 3.73 7.99 7.38
N ILE A 64 4.36 7.02 6.72
CA ILE A 64 5.07 7.21 5.45
C ILE A 64 4.12 7.34 4.26
N PHE A 65 2.84 7.03 4.45
CA PHE A 65 1.84 7.11 3.39
C PHE A 65 1.22 8.51 3.35
N GLU A 66 0.83 8.93 2.16
CA GLU A 66 0.06 10.15 1.93
C GLU A 66 -1.04 9.89 0.94
N GLN A 67 -2.23 10.45 1.20
CA GLN A 67 -3.31 10.44 0.23
C GLN A 67 -3.14 11.63 -0.73
N VAL A 68 -2.67 11.36 -1.94
CA VAL A 68 -2.46 12.39 -2.97
C VAL A 68 -3.71 12.69 -3.80
N SER A 69 -4.73 11.81 -3.76
CA SER A 69 -6.02 12.05 -4.43
C SER A 69 -7.18 11.49 -3.64
N LYS A 70 -8.33 12.18 -3.70
CA LYS A 70 -9.56 11.80 -2.99
C LYS A 70 -10.58 11.07 -3.88
N ARG A 71 -10.59 11.33 -5.19
CA ARG A 71 -11.53 10.72 -6.17
C ARG A 71 -10.86 10.57 -7.55
N PRO A 72 -10.37 9.37 -7.92
CA PRO A 72 -10.25 8.17 -7.10
C PRO A 72 -9.28 8.36 -5.92
N ALA A 73 -9.44 7.54 -4.87
CA ALA A 73 -8.56 7.60 -3.70
C ALA A 73 -7.20 6.98 -4.03
N LYS A 74 -6.18 7.82 -4.22
CA LYS A 74 -4.81 7.39 -4.50
C LYS A 74 -3.88 7.70 -3.36
N PHE A 75 -2.96 6.77 -3.12
CA PHE A 75 -1.97 6.82 -2.06
C PHE A 75 -0.57 6.81 -2.67
N PHE A 76 0.35 7.48 -2.00
CA PHE A 76 1.75 7.51 -2.35
C PHE A 76 2.63 7.59 -1.10
N LEU A 77 3.94 7.56 -1.27
CA LEU A 77 4.90 7.65 -0.17
C LEU A 77 5.38 9.11 0.00
N LYS A 78 5.35 9.61 1.23
CA LYS A 78 5.85 10.94 1.57
C LYS A 78 7.34 11.03 1.21
N GLY A 79 7.71 12.14 0.58
CA GLY A 79 9.10 12.41 0.20
C GLY A 79 9.58 11.68 -1.05
N GLN A 80 8.78 10.81 -1.67
CA GLN A 80 9.05 10.37 -3.04
C GLN A 80 8.53 11.40 -4.04
N THR A 81 9.36 11.74 -5.03
CA THR A 81 8.90 12.47 -6.21
C THR A 81 8.26 11.46 -7.15
N ALA A 82 6.94 11.54 -7.33
CA ALA A 82 6.29 10.78 -8.39
C ALA A 82 6.98 11.16 -9.70
N GLY A 83 7.56 10.18 -10.39
CA GLY A 83 8.23 10.40 -11.66
C GLY A 83 7.19 10.84 -12.69
N LEU A 84 6.99 12.15 -12.82
CA LEU A 84 6.16 12.81 -13.82
C LEU A 84 7.04 13.33 -14.95
#